data_AF-A0A954MQX7-F1
#
_entry.id   AF-A0A954MQX7-F1
#
_cell.length_a   1.000
_cell.length_b   1.000
_cell.length_c   1.000
_cell.angle_alpha   90.00
_cell.angle_beta   90.00
_cell.angle_gamma   90.00
#
_symmetry.space_group_name_H-M   'P 1'
#
loop_
_entity.id
_entity.type
_entity.pdbx_description
1 polymer ?
#
loop_
_entity_poly.entity_id
_entity_poly.type
_entity_poly.pdbx_seq_one_letter_code
_entity_poly.pdbx_strand_id
1 'polypeptide(L)'
;MSKWYVVLSFVAGAALSWGVYVPVVHRAAFELKSNLRAFMFVGAAYFVVAVLIPAFFIFVAKSDPTVKPGTVPNFHLHASLWGLAAGMAGAMGALCVIFAATKAGPGAAIFVAPLVFGGAPIINTLATIYYFHPTKTLPDWRFFAGLILAVVGASLVLVYKPVDKPQVPALSPADTLPVELHRTVEH
;
A
#
# COMPACT_ATOMS: atom_id res chain seq x y z
N MET A 1 -6.17 30.08 -2.33
CA MET A 1 -5.23 29.00 -2.72
C MET A 1 -5.64 28.46 -4.08
N SER A 2 -4.71 28.23 -5.01
CA SER A 2 -5.08 27.62 -6.30
C SER A 2 -5.58 26.18 -6.06
N LYS A 3 -6.58 25.74 -6.85
CA LYS A 3 -7.17 24.39 -6.75
C LYS A 3 -6.11 23.29 -6.80
N TRP A 4 -5.02 23.54 -7.52
CA TRP A 4 -3.90 22.61 -7.68
C TRP A 4 -3.12 22.35 -6.40
N TYR A 5 -2.94 23.34 -5.52
CA TYR A 5 -2.27 23.09 -4.23
C TYR A 5 -3.05 22.08 -3.39
N VAL A 6 -4.37 22.24 -3.30
CA VAL A 6 -5.23 21.32 -2.56
C VAL A 6 -5.14 19.91 -3.14
N VAL A 7 -5.23 19.77 -4.47
CA VAL A 7 -5.08 18.48 -5.15
C VAL A 7 -3.72 17.85 -4.85
N LEU A 8 -2.63 18.60 -5.00
CA LEU A 8 -1.28 18.08 -4.76
C LEU A 8 -1.07 17.67 -3.29
N SER A 9 -1.66 18.39 -2.33
CA SER A 9 -1.63 17.99 -0.92
C SER A 9 -2.31 16.65 -0.68
N PHE A 10 -3.48 16.40 -1.28
CA PHE A 10 -4.16 15.09 -1.17
C PHE A 10 -3.40 13.98 -1.90
N VAL A 11 -2.82 14.27 -3.07
CA VAL A 11 -1.97 13.31 -3.78
C VAL A 11 -0.74 12.96 -2.96
N ALA A 12 -0.07 13.95 -2.35
CA ALA A 12 1.07 13.72 -1.47
C ALA A 12 0.66 12.90 -0.23
N GLY A 13 -0.47 13.23 0.39
CA GLY A 13 -1.03 12.46 1.50
C GLY A 13 -1.28 11.00 1.12
N ALA A 14 -1.92 10.77 -0.03
CA ALA A 14 -2.16 9.42 -0.54
C ALA A 14 -0.85 8.67 -0.80
N ALA A 15 0.14 9.31 -1.43
CA ALA A 15 1.44 8.72 -1.70
C ALA A 15 2.20 8.37 -0.41
N LEU A 16 2.15 9.22 0.61
CA LEU A 16 2.76 8.96 1.91
C LEU A 16 2.06 7.81 2.63
N SER A 17 0.72 7.82 2.70
CA SER A 17 -0.05 6.76 3.36
C SER A 17 0.16 5.40 2.70
N TRP A 18 0.08 5.32 1.37
CA TRP A 18 0.29 4.06 0.64
C TRP A 18 1.76 3.63 0.57
N GLY A 19 2.69 4.59 0.55
CA GLY A 19 4.12 4.30 0.59
C GLY A 19 4.56 3.65 1.90
N VAL A 20 4.03 4.14 3.04
CA VAL A 20 4.32 3.57 4.37
C VAL A 20 3.51 2.30 4.65
N TYR A 21 2.35 2.15 4.01
CA TYR A 21 1.46 1.00 4.19
C TYR A 21 2.16 -0.35 3.96
N VAL A 22 2.89 -0.53 2.85
CA VAL A 22 3.47 -1.84 2.48
C VAL A 22 4.52 -2.33 3.50
N PRO A 23 5.49 -1.50 3.94
CA PRO A 23 6.40 -1.86 5.03
C PRO A 23 5.68 -2.19 6.35
N VAL A 24 4.71 -1.36 6.75
CA VAL A 24 4.00 -1.53 8.03
C VAL A 24 3.16 -2.81 8.04
N VAL A 25 2.42 -3.10 6.97
CA VAL A 25 1.59 -4.30 6.90
C VAL A 25 2.44 -5.57 6.77
N HIS A 26 3.58 -5.51 6.07
CA HIS A 26 4.52 -6.63 6.01
C HIS A 26 5.12 -6.91 7.39
N ARG A 27 5.48 -5.87 8.15
CA ARG A 27 5.92 -6.00 9.54
C ARG A 27 4.84 -6.64 10.42
N ALA A 28 3.60 -6.16 10.32
CA ALA A 28 2.47 -6.73 11.07
C ALA A 28 2.24 -8.21 10.72
N ALA A 29 2.30 -8.57 9.43
CA ALA A 29 2.15 -9.95 8.97
C ALA A 29 3.26 -10.86 9.50
N PHE A 30 4.50 -10.36 9.57
CA PHE A 30 5.64 -11.07 10.13
C PHE A 30 5.51 -11.28 11.65
N GLU A 31 5.19 -10.24 12.42
CA GLU A 31 5.03 -10.34 13.88
C GLU A 31 3.84 -11.21 14.28
N LEU A 32 2.71 -11.09 13.57
CA LEU A 32 1.52 -11.91 13.80
C LEU A 32 1.66 -13.34 13.23
N LYS A 33 2.73 -13.62 12.47
CA LYS A 33 2.94 -14.86 11.72
C LYS A 33 1.72 -15.24 10.86
N SER A 34 1.02 -14.24 10.32
CA SER A 34 -0.21 -14.45 9.54
C SER A 34 -0.63 -13.21 8.74
N ASN A 35 -0.67 -13.39 7.41
CA ASN A 35 -1.15 -12.38 6.47
C ASN A 35 -2.63 -12.03 6.70
N LEU A 36 -3.46 -13.04 6.99
CA LEU A 36 -4.90 -12.84 7.18
C LEU A 36 -5.21 -12.08 8.47
N ARG A 37 -4.48 -12.36 9.56
CA ARG A 37 -4.62 -11.61 10.82
C ARG A 37 -4.18 -10.16 10.64
N ALA A 38 -3.07 -9.91 9.94
CA ALA A 38 -2.66 -8.55 9.60
C ALA A 38 -3.71 -7.83 8.74
N PHE A 39 -4.24 -8.50 7.71
CA PHE A 39 -5.28 -7.94 6.85
C PHE A 39 -6.60 -7.66 7.60
N MET A 40 -6.96 -8.47 8.60
CA MET A 40 -8.12 -8.22 9.45
C MET A 40 -8.02 -6.87 10.19
N PHE A 41 -6.84 -6.52 10.71
CA PHE A 41 -6.61 -5.21 11.33
C PHE A 41 -6.62 -4.06 10.30
N VAL A 42 -6.16 -4.30 9.07
CA VAL A 42 -6.33 -3.33 7.96
C VAL A 42 -7.82 -3.11 7.67
N GLY A 43 -8.62 -4.18 7.63
CA GLY A 43 -10.07 -4.10 7.46
C GLY A 43 -10.77 -3.33 8.58
N ALA A 44 -10.38 -3.56 9.83
CA ALA A 44 -10.89 -2.79 10.98
C ALA A 44 -10.57 -1.29 10.85
N ALA A 45 -9.34 -0.95 10.45
CA ALA A 45 -8.96 0.44 10.20
C ALA A 45 -9.76 1.06 9.05
N TYR A 46 -10.02 0.30 7.98
CA TYR A 46 -10.86 0.75 6.86
C TYR A 46 -12.30 1.00 7.31
N PHE A 47 -12.87 0.17 8.18
CA PHE A 47 -14.20 0.43 8.73
C PHE A 47 -14.24 1.76 9.51
N VAL A 48 -13.22 2.01 10.35
CA VAL A 48 -13.14 3.27 11.10
C VAL A 48 -13.05 4.47 10.15
N VAL A 49 -12.12 4.43 9.18
CA VAL A 49 -11.85 5.59 8.32
C VAL A 49 -12.89 5.77 7.22
N ALA A 50 -13.38 4.70 6.60
CA ALA A 50 -14.28 4.75 5.45
C ALA A 50 -15.77 4.72 5.85
N VAL A 51 -16.11 4.29 7.06
CA VAL A 51 -17.51 4.25 7.53
C VAL A 51 -17.73 5.22 8.67
N LEU A 52 -16.99 5.09 9.78
CA LEU A 52 -17.29 5.88 10.99
C LEU A 52 -17.00 7.38 10.80
N ILE A 53 -15.87 7.75 10.17
CA ILE A 53 -15.55 9.16 9.94
C ILE A 53 -16.58 9.82 9.01
N PRO A 54 -16.91 9.31 7.80
CA PRO A 54 -17.95 9.90 6.97
C PRO A 54 -19.33 9.90 7.63
N ALA A 55 -19.70 8.82 8.34
CA ALA A 55 -20.98 8.76 9.04
C ALA A 55 -21.08 9.84 10.13
N PHE A 56 -20.01 10.11 10.86
CA PHE A 56 -19.97 11.22 11.81
C PHE A 56 -20.21 12.56 11.12
N PHE A 57 -19.51 12.86 10.03
CA PHE A 57 -19.68 14.14 9.33
C PHE A 57 -21.09 14.32 8.72
N ILE A 58 -21.64 13.26 8.13
CA ILE A 58 -22.94 13.29 7.45
C ILE A 58 -24.09 13.30 8.45
N PHE A 59 -24.10 12.39 9.42
CA PHE A 59 -25.27 12.17 10.29
C PHE A 59 -25.20 12.94 11.61
N VAL A 60 -23.99 13.10 12.18
CA VAL A 60 -23.82 13.74 13.50
C VAL A 60 -23.51 15.22 13.33
N ALA A 61 -22.45 15.56 12.58
CA ALA A 61 -22.03 16.94 12.36
C ALA A 61 -22.90 17.68 11.33
N LYS A 62 -23.70 16.96 10.52
CA LYS A 62 -24.51 17.48 9.40
C LYS A 62 -23.73 18.45 8.51
N SER A 63 -22.43 18.23 8.40
CA SER A 63 -21.46 19.10 7.79
C SER A 63 -20.60 18.23 6.89
N ASP A 64 -21.13 17.93 5.71
CA ASP A 64 -20.39 17.25 4.67
C ASP A 64 -19.59 18.29 3.87
N PRO A 65 -18.25 18.31 3.99
CA PRO A 65 -17.40 19.29 3.32
C PRO A 65 -17.33 19.10 1.79
N THR A 66 -17.89 18.00 1.26
CA THR A 66 -17.84 17.65 -0.16
C THR A 66 -19.06 18.12 -0.94
N VAL A 67 -20.14 18.54 -0.25
CA VAL A 67 -21.38 19.01 -0.87
C VAL A 67 -21.73 20.44 -0.47
N LYS A 68 -22.61 21.09 -1.23
CA LYS A 68 -23.07 22.44 -0.89
C LYS A 68 -23.92 22.40 0.40
N PRO A 69 -23.84 23.43 1.27
CA PRO A 69 -24.67 23.52 2.46
C PRO A 69 -26.16 23.38 2.12
N GLY A 70 -26.89 22.57 2.89
CA GLY A 70 -28.32 22.31 2.68
C GLY A 70 -28.65 21.18 1.69
N THR A 71 -27.66 20.48 1.16
CA THR A 71 -27.91 19.28 0.33
C THR A 71 -28.38 18.12 1.21
N VAL A 72 -29.50 17.49 0.84
CA VAL A 72 -30.01 16.29 1.55
C VAL A 72 -29.15 15.08 1.15
N PRO A 73 -28.69 14.24 2.11
CA PRO A 73 -27.93 13.04 1.79
C PRO A 73 -28.71 12.13 0.83
N ASN A 74 -28.07 11.74 -0.27
CA ASN A 74 -28.68 10.93 -1.31
C ASN A 74 -27.94 9.59 -1.43
N PHE A 75 -28.65 8.49 -1.19
CA PHE A 75 -28.12 7.12 -1.23
C PHE A 75 -28.82 6.32 -2.34
N HIS A 76 -28.54 6.66 -3.59
CA HIS A 76 -29.02 5.87 -4.73
C HIS A 76 -28.30 4.52 -4.79
N LEU A 77 -29.07 3.42 -4.82
CA LEU A 77 -28.55 2.05 -4.83
C LEU A 77 -27.46 1.82 -5.90
N HIS A 78 -27.70 2.30 -7.13
CA HIS A 78 -26.73 2.17 -8.22
C HIS A 78 -25.40 2.86 -7.91
N ALA A 79 -25.43 4.08 -7.36
CA ALA A 79 -24.21 4.81 -6.98
C ALA A 79 -23.51 4.16 -5.78
N SER A 80 -24.28 3.67 -4.81
CA SER A 80 -23.76 2.95 -3.66
C SER A 80 -23.07 1.64 -4.07
N LEU A 81 -23.59 0.93 -5.08
CA LEU A 81 -22.95 -0.27 -5.63
C LEU A 81 -21.60 0.04 -6.28
N TRP A 82 -21.44 1.19 -6.94
CA TRP A 82 -20.12 1.63 -7.43
C TRP A 82 -19.15 1.91 -6.30
N GLY A 83 -19.61 2.53 -5.21
CA GLY A 83 -18.81 2.71 -3.99
C GLY A 83 -18.37 1.38 -3.39
N LEU A 84 -19.27 0.39 -3.29
CA LEU A 84 -18.95 -0.95 -2.81
C LEU A 84 -17.96 -1.67 -3.74
N ALA A 85 -18.16 -1.61 -5.05
CA ALA A 85 -17.26 -2.20 -6.03
C ALA A 85 -15.85 -1.60 -5.94
N ALA A 86 -15.73 -0.27 -5.80
CA ALA A 86 -14.45 0.40 -5.58
C ALA A 86 -13.78 -0.05 -4.27
N GLY A 87 -14.55 -0.16 -3.18
CA GLY A 87 -14.05 -0.66 -1.90
C GLY A 87 -13.53 -2.10 -1.98
N MET A 88 -14.26 -3.00 -2.65
CA MET A 88 -13.84 -4.39 -2.87
C MET A 88 -12.56 -4.45 -3.71
N ALA A 89 -12.46 -3.68 -4.79
CA ALA A 89 -11.25 -3.63 -5.61
C ALA A 89 -10.03 -3.18 -4.79
N GLY A 90 -10.19 -2.15 -3.95
CA GLY A 90 -9.15 -1.69 -3.04
C GLY A 90 -8.73 -2.73 -2.00
N ALA A 91 -9.70 -3.40 -1.36
CA ALA A 91 -9.44 -4.45 -0.37
C ALA A 91 -8.75 -5.68 -0.98
N MET A 92 -9.16 -6.10 -2.18
CA MET A 92 -8.49 -7.17 -2.92
C MET A 92 -7.05 -6.78 -3.28
N GLY A 93 -6.83 -5.55 -3.74
CA GLY A 93 -5.49 -5.04 -4.03
C GLY A 93 -4.59 -5.06 -2.79
N ALA A 94 -5.08 -4.58 -1.65
CA ALA A 94 -4.38 -4.63 -0.37
C ALA A 94 -4.02 -6.07 0.03
N LEU A 95 -4.96 -7.01 -0.10
CA LEU A 95 -4.71 -8.43 0.17
C LEU A 95 -3.59 -8.99 -0.74
N CYS A 96 -3.64 -8.71 -2.05
CA CYS A 96 -2.61 -9.13 -3.00
C CYS A 96 -1.23 -8.57 -2.65
N VAL A 97 -1.14 -7.30 -2.23
CA VAL A 97 0.12 -6.67 -1.82
C VAL A 97 0.72 -7.37 -0.59
N ILE A 98 -0.09 -7.70 0.42
CA ILE A 98 0.36 -8.41 1.62
C ILE A 98 0.92 -9.78 1.24
N PHE A 99 0.19 -10.54 0.43
CA PHE A 99 0.65 -11.86 -0.02
C PHE A 99 1.93 -11.76 -0.87
N ALA A 100 2.01 -10.79 -1.78
CA ALA A 100 3.20 -10.56 -2.60
C ALA A 100 4.43 -10.22 -1.73
N ALA A 101 4.28 -9.31 -0.77
CA ALA A 101 5.36 -8.94 0.15
C ALA A 101 5.81 -10.12 1.02
N THR A 102 4.87 -10.87 1.58
CA THR A 102 5.23 -12.03 2.42
C THR A 102 5.85 -13.17 1.62
N LYS A 103 5.37 -13.45 0.40
CA LYS A 103 5.93 -14.50 -0.46
C LYS A 103 7.31 -14.16 -1.00
N ALA A 104 7.60 -12.88 -1.20
CA ALA A 104 8.88 -12.43 -1.72
C ALA A 104 10.00 -12.32 -0.66
N GLY A 105 9.66 -12.45 0.64
CA GLY A 105 10.62 -12.60 1.73
C GLY A 105 11.00 -11.29 2.45
N PRO A 106 11.99 -11.35 3.36
CA PRO A 106 12.49 -10.17 4.07
C PRO A 106 12.94 -9.07 3.09
N GLY A 107 12.56 -7.82 3.36
CA GLY A 107 12.90 -6.69 2.49
C GLY A 107 12.01 -6.53 1.25
N ALA A 108 11.03 -7.42 1.02
CA ALA A 108 10.19 -7.39 -0.18
C ALA A 108 9.46 -6.06 -0.44
N ALA A 109 9.15 -5.31 0.62
CA ALA A 109 8.46 -4.02 0.50
C ALA A 109 9.20 -3.03 -0.42
N ILE A 110 10.54 -3.12 -0.53
CA ILE A 110 11.34 -2.19 -1.34
C ILE A 110 11.08 -2.33 -2.85
N PHE A 111 10.70 -3.51 -3.33
CA PHE A 111 10.41 -3.73 -4.76
C PHE A 111 8.95 -4.04 -5.05
N VAL A 112 8.19 -4.63 -4.11
CA VAL A 112 6.76 -4.90 -4.29
C VAL A 112 5.96 -3.60 -4.42
N ALA A 113 6.24 -2.60 -3.58
CA ALA A 113 5.50 -1.33 -3.64
C ALA A 113 5.73 -0.61 -4.98
N PRO A 114 6.97 -0.39 -5.47
CA PRO A 114 7.19 0.24 -6.78
C PRO A 114 6.58 -0.54 -7.95
N LEU A 115 6.55 -1.87 -7.91
CA LEU A 115 5.91 -2.67 -8.96
C LEU A 115 4.40 -2.46 -9.03
N VAL A 116 3.72 -2.50 -7.89
CA VAL A 116 2.27 -2.32 -7.82
C VAL A 116 1.90 -0.89 -8.18
N PHE A 117 2.58 0.10 -7.59
CA PHE A 117 2.26 1.51 -7.82
C PHE A 117 2.80 2.05 -9.15
N GLY A 118 3.74 1.37 -9.80
CA GLY A 118 4.12 1.64 -11.19
C GLY A 118 3.13 1.06 -12.20
N GLY A 119 2.55 -0.11 -11.91
CA GLY A 119 1.56 -0.76 -12.78
C GLY A 119 0.13 -0.20 -12.64
N ALA A 120 -0.29 0.14 -11.42
CA ALA A 120 -1.66 0.60 -11.14
C ALA A 120 -2.10 1.81 -11.98
N PRO A 121 -1.28 2.86 -12.19
CA PRO A 121 -1.65 3.99 -13.04
C PRO A 121 -1.96 3.60 -14.50
N ILE A 122 -1.30 2.58 -15.02
CA ILE A 122 -1.49 2.09 -16.39
C ILE A 122 -2.85 1.42 -16.51
N ILE A 123 -3.16 0.49 -15.59
CA ILE A 123 -4.46 -0.19 -15.55
C ILE A 123 -5.57 0.83 -15.35
N ASN A 124 -5.40 1.80 -14.44
CA ASN A 124 -6.35 2.88 -14.22
C ASN A 124 -6.58 3.71 -15.50
N THR A 125 -5.51 4.06 -16.21
CA THR A 125 -5.60 4.80 -17.47
C THR A 125 -6.38 4.02 -18.52
N LEU A 126 -6.04 2.74 -18.74
CA LEU A 126 -6.71 1.90 -19.73
C LEU A 126 -8.18 1.70 -19.39
N ALA A 127 -8.51 1.40 -18.13
CA ALA A 127 -9.88 1.26 -17.68
C ALA A 127 -10.67 2.57 -17.84
N THR A 128 -10.03 3.71 -17.60
CA THR A 128 -10.65 5.02 -17.77
C THR A 128 -10.95 5.30 -19.24
N ILE A 129 -9.97 5.17 -20.12
CA ILE A 129 -10.12 5.45 -21.55
C ILE A 129 -11.11 4.49 -22.21
N TYR A 130 -11.15 3.23 -21.79
CA TYR A 130 -11.98 2.22 -22.45
C TYR A 130 -13.41 2.17 -21.89
N TYR A 131 -13.58 2.30 -20.57
CA TYR A 131 -14.85 1.98 -19.92
C TYR A 131 -15.47 3.15 -19.15
N PHE A 132 -14.70 3.86 -18.30
CA PHE A 132 -15.29 4.86 -17.40
C PHE A 132 -15.48 6.24 -18.01
N HIS A 133 -14.57 6.66 -18.88
CA HIS A 133 -14.64 7.91 -19.63
C HIS A 133 -14.04 7.70 -21.02
N PRO A 134 -14.83 7.15 -21.98
CA PRO A 134 -14.41 7.01 -23.36
C PRO A 134 -14.03 8.37 -23.96
N THR A 135 -12.73 8.64 -24.06
CA THR A 135 -12.25 9.93 -24.53
C THR A 135 -12.33 9.97 -26.05
N LYS A 136 -13.03 10.98 -26.60
CA LYS A 136 -13.06 11.22 -28.05
C LYS A 136 -11.69 11.69 -28.59
N THR A 137 -10.89 12.31 -27.71
CA THR A 137 -9.52 12.73 -27.96
C THR A 137 -8.61 12.02 -26.98
N LEU A 138 -7.68 11.21 -27.51
CA LEU A 138 -6.70 10.53 -26.68
C LEU A 138 -5.79 11.55 -25.96
N PRO A 139 -5.26 11.20 -24.77
CA PRO A 139 -4.23 12.00 -24.12
C PRO A 139 -3.04 12.27 -25.05
N ASP A 140 -2.33 13.37 -24.82
CA ASP A 140 -1.11 13.70 -25.54
C ASP A 140 -0.11 12.54 -25.47
N TRP A 141 0.66 12.30 -26.54
CA TRP A 141 1.64 11.21 -26.59
C TRP A 141 2.65 11.25 -25.42
N ARG A 142 2.95 12.44 -24.90
CA ARG A 142 3.84 12.65 -23.73
C ARG A 142 3.29 12.01 -22.46
N PHE A 143 1.97 11.95 -22.30
CA PHE A 143 1.33 11.26 -21.18
C PHE A 143 1.62 9.74 -21.23
N PHE A 144 1.50 9.14 -22.41
CA PHE A 144 1.86 7.74 -22.61
C PHE A 144 3.35 7.47 -22.43
N ALA A 145 4.22 8.41 -22.85
CA ALA A 145 5.65 8.33 -22.57
C ALA A 145 5.94 8.32 -21.05
N GLY A 146 5.20 9.11 -20.26
CA GLY A 146 5.26 9.07 -18.80
C GLY A 146 4.87 7.71 -18.20
N LEU A 147 3.83 7.06 -18.74
CA LEU A 147 3.45 5.70 -18.33
C LEU A 147 4.52 4.67 -18.69
N ILE A 148 5.12 4.76 -19.87
CA ILE A 148 6.24 3.89 -20.28
C ILE A 148 7.42 4.09 -19.33
N LEU A 149 7.76 5.33 -18.98
CA LEU A 149 8.83 5.61 -18.04
C LEU A 149 8.54 5.04 -16.64
N ALA A 150 7.27 5.04 -16.20
CA ALA A 150 6.86 4.39 -14.96
C ALA A 150 7.05 2.85 -15.02
N VAL A 151 6.71 2.21 -16.14
CA VAL A 151 7.00 0.78 -16.37
C VAL A 151 8.49 0.51 -16.30
N VAL A 152 9.29 1.33 -17.00
CA VAL A 152 10.75 1.18 -17.02
C VAL A 152 11.30 1.35 -15.60
N GLY A 153 10.88 2.37 -14.87
CA GLY A 153 11.28 2.59 -13.47
C GLY A 153 10.93 1.41 -12.57
N ALA A 154 9.68 0.91 -12.65
CA ALA A 154 9.26 -0.26 -11.87
C ALA A 154 10.06 -1.53 -12.26
N SER A 155 10.35 -1.71 -13.54
CA SER A 155 11.15 -2.82 -14.06
C SER A 155 12.59 -2.77 -13.55
N LEU A 156 13.21 -1.59 -13.55
CA LEU A 156 14.55 -1.37 -13.01
C LEU A 156 14.61 -1.72 -11.52
N VAL A 157 13.60 -1.34 -10.73
CA VAL A 157 13.52 -1.71 -9.31
C VAL A 157 13.48 -3.23 -9.11
N LEU A 158 12.77 -3.96 -9.98
CA LEU A 158 12.73 -5.43 -9.91
C LEU A 158 14.05 -6.09 -10.35
N VAL A 159 14.67 -5.57 -11.40
CA VAL A 159 15.95 -6.09 -11.94
C VAL A 159 17.10 -5.83 -10.96
N TYR A 160 17.16 -4.62 -10.38
CA TYR A 160 18.21 -4.20 -9.44
C TYR A 160 17.76 -4.29 -7.98
N LYS A 161 16.83 -5.20 -7.67
CA LYS A 161 16.40 -5.43 -6.29
C LYS A 161 17.62 -5.84 -5.43
N PRO A 162 17.76 -5.32 -4.20
CA PRO A 162 18.84 -5.74 -3.32
C PRO A 162 18.78 -7.25 -3.09
N VAL A 163 19.88 -7.95 -3.30
CA VAL A 163 20.07 -9.33 -2.85
C VAL A 163 20.81 -9.24 -1.52
N ASP A 164 20.11 -9.52 -0.43
CA ASP A 164 20.78 -9.66 0.86
C ASP A 164 21.76 -10.83 0.77
N LYS A 165 23.06 -10.53 0.76
CA LYS A 165 24.08 -11.56 1.01
C LYS A 165 23.83 -12.09 2.42
N PRO A 166 23.86 -13.41 2.66
CA PRO A 166 23.77 -13.95 4.01
C PRO A 166 24.78 -13.21 4.89
N GLN A 167 24.30 -12.55 5.94
CA GLN A 167 25.18 -12.08 7.00
C GLN A 167 25.80 -13.36 7.59
N VAL A 168 27.06 -13.62 7.25
CA VAL A 168 27.86 -14.61 7.98
C VAL A 168 27.75 -14.20 9.45
N PRO A 169 27.21 -15.06 10.34
CA PRO A 169 27.18 -14.74 11.75
C PRO A 169 28.59 -14.35 12.16
N ALA A 170 28.78 -13.12 12.62
CA ALA A 170 30.03 -12.75 13.23
C ALA A 170 30.22 -13.71 14.41
N LEU A 171 31.19 -14.62 14.30
CA LEU A 171 31.57 -15.51 15.39
C LEU A 171 31.76 -14.63 16.61
N SER A 172 30.89 -14.81 17.61
CA SER A 172 31.05 -14.15 18.88
C SER A 172 32.39 -14.61 19.48
N PRO A 173 33.28 -13.71 19.89
CA PRO A 173 34.55 -14.08 20.55
C PRO A 173 34.36 -14.87 21.86
N ALA A 174 33.12 -15.11 22.29
CA ALA A 174 32.77 -15.84 23.50
C ALA A 174 32.87 -17.37 23.36
N ASP A 175 32.92 -17.92 22.15
CA ASP A 175 32.97 -19.38 21.93
C ASP A 175 34.41 -19.96 21.92
N THR A 176 35.43 -19.15 22.22
CA THR A 176 36.84 -19.60 22.28
C THR A 176 37.41 -19.77 23.68
N LEU A 177 36.59 -19.87 24.74
CA LEU A 177 37.12 -20.30 26.05
C LEU A 177 37.30 -21.82 26.05
N PRO A 178 38.53 -22.35 26.20
CA PRO A 178 38.76 -23.78 26.23
C PRO A 178 38.10 -24.40 27.46
N VAL A 179 37.48 -25.56 27.25
CA VAL A 179 36.83 -26.45 28.23
C VAL A 179 37.83 -27.08 29.23
N GLU A 180 38.99 -26.46 29.49
CA GLU A 180 40.16 -27.09 30.09
C GLU A 180 40.65 -26.37 31.37
N LEU A 181 39.80 -26.09 32.36
CA LEU A 181 40.28 -25.62 33.67
C LEU A 181 39.37 -25.97 34.86
N HIS A 182 38.86 -27.21 34.93
CA HIS A 182 38.15 -27.66 36.14
C HIS A 182 38.31 -29.16 36.49
N ARG A 183 39.40 -29.82 36.09
CA ARG A 183 39.64 -31.24 36.46
C ARG A 183 40.98 -31.53 37.16
N THR A 184 41.69 -30.53 37.68
CA THR A 184 42.96 -30.77 38.37
C THR A 184 43.13 -29.91 39.62
N VAL A 185 42.29 -30.13 40.64
CA VAL A 185 42.65 -29.92 42.05
C VAL A 185 41.85 -30.92 42.90
N GLU A 186 42.26 -32.19 42.89
CA GLU A 186 42.05 -33.08 44.04
C GLU A 186 43.38 -33.81 44.29
N HIS A 187 44.06 -33.40 45.34
CA HIS A 187 45.08 -34.16 46.07
C HIS A 187 45.13 -33.65 47.51
#